data_AF-A0A1W2DQC7-F1
#
_entry.id   AF-A0A1W2DQC7-F1
#
_cell.length_a   1.000
_cell.length_b   1.000
_cell.length_c   1.000
_cell.angle_alpha   90.00
_cell.angle_beta   90.00
_cell.angle_gamma   90.00
#
_symmetry.space_group_name_H-M   'P 1'
#
loop_
_entity.id
_entity.type
_entity.pdbx_description
1 polymer ?
#
loop_
_entity_poly.entity_id
_entity_poly.type
_entity_poly.pdbx_seq_one_letter_code
_entity_poly.pdbx_strand_id
1 'polypeptide(L)'
;MSKVDFYILPTDSLSARLDFACKLCEKAWRLGHRVYLHCQDAEQRSELDQRLWRFKGEAFVPHDLAEVHADAGVALGLADSAGEHRDLLINLGASVPGFVGQFERVAEIVVEEPGIRQSARERFRFYREQGYALQDHRLQRL
;
A
#
# COMPACT_ATOMS: atom_id res chain seq x y z
N MET A 1 -3.74 18.93 -1.08
CA MET A 1 -4.76 17.86 -1.19
C MET A 1 -4.04 16.56 -1.43
N SER A 2 -4.42 15.52 -0.68
CA SER A 2 -3.78 14.20 -0.80
C SER A 2 -4.02 13.61 -2.19
N LYS A 3 -2.96 13.06 -2.78
CA LYS A 3 -3.02 12.44 -4.10
C LYS A 3 -3.23 10.94 -3.95
N VAL A 4 -4.20 10.37 -4.66
CA VAL A 4 -4.46 8.93 -4.69
C VAL A 4 -4.09 8.39 -6.06
N ASP A 5 -3.06 7.54 -6.09
CA ASP A 5 -2.58 6.88 -7.28
C ASP A 5 -3.10 5.43 -7.32
N PHE A 6 -3.90 5.08 -8.33
CA PHE A 6 -4.35 3.72 -8.60
C PHE A 6 -3.39 3.03 -9.57
N TYR A 7 -2.61 2.06 -9.09
CA TYR A 7 -1.74 1.24 -9.91
C TYR A 7 -2.49 0.00 -10.36
N ILE A 8 -2.77 -0.08 -11.66
CA ILE A 8 -3.55 -1.15 -12.28
C ILE A 8 -2.60 -2.11 -12.98
N LEU A 9 -2.51 -3.33 -12.47
CA LEU A 9 -1.64 -4.39 -12.97
C LEU A 9 -2.44 -5.34 -13.87
N PRO A 10 -1.93 -5.70 -15.06
CA PRO A 10 -2.61 -6.59 -16.00
C PRO A 10 -2.36 -8.06 -15.64
N THR A 11 -2.78 -8.46 -14.44
CA THR A 11 -2.65 -9.81 -13.87
C THR A 11 -3.72 -10.01 -12.81
N ASP A 12 -4.20 -11.23 -12.60
CA ASP A 12 -5.05 -11.61 -11.46
C ASP A 12 -4.24 -12.12 -10.25
N SER A 13 -2.91 -12.19 -10.36
CA SER A 13 -2.04 -12.75 -9.33
C SER A 13 -1.97 -11.86 -8.07
N LEU A 14 -2.44 -12.40 -6.94
CA LEU A 14 -2.25 -11.79 -5.62
C LEU A 14 -0.78 -11.69 -5.23
N SER A 15 0.05 -12.67 -5.60
CA SER A 15 1.50 -12.61 -5.39
C SER A 15 2.11 -11.41 -6.12
N ALA A 16 1.76 -11.20 -7.39
CA ALA A 16 2.27 -10.07 -8.16
C ALA A 16 1.84 -8.71 -7.57
N ARG A 17 0.65 -8.64 -6.94
CA ARG A 17 0.20 -7.47 -6.18
C ARG A 17 1.15 -7.16 -5.01
N LEU A 18 1.52 -8.18 -4.23
CA LEU A 18 2.45 -8.02 -3.10
C LEU A 18 3.87 -7.71 -3.57
N ASP A 19 4.34 -8.32 -4.65
CA ASP A 19 5.65 -8.02 -5.24
C ASP A 19 5.72 -6.56 -5.72
N PHE A 20 4.64 -6.05 -6.30
CA PHE A 20 4.56 -4.64 -6.67
C PHE A 20 4.50 -3.72 -5.46
N ALA A 21 3.79 -4.11 -4.39
CA ALA A 21 3.79 -3.36 -3.14
C ALA A 21 5.21 -3.25 -2.56
N CYS A 22 6.00 -4.32 -2.59
CA CYS A 22 7.41 -4.31 -2.19
C CYS A 22 8.23 -3.35 -3.07
N LYS A 23 8.11 -3.43 -4.41
CA LYS A 23 8.77 -2.51 -5.36
C LYS A 23 8.47 -1.04 -5.05
N LEU A 24 7.19 -0.74 -4.80
CA LEU A 24 6.73 0.62 -4.54
C LEU A 24 7.23 1.13 -3.17
N CYS A 25 7.14 0.28 -2.15
CA CYS A 25 7.63 0.56 -0.80
C CYS A 25 9.13 0.86 -0.82
N GLU A 26 9.95 -0.03 -1.41
CA GLU A 26 11.40 0.16 -1.54
C GLU A 26 11.73 1.48 -2.22
N LYS A 27 11.07 1.78 -3.35
CA LYS A 27 11.29 3.02 -4.09
C LYS A 27 10.96 4.25 -3.24
N ALA A 28 9.82 4.24 -2.55
CA ALA A 28 9.40 5.37 -1.73
C ALA A 28 10.32 5.58 -0.52
N TRP A 29 10.70 4.50 0.16
CA TRP A 29 11.63 4.53 1.27
C TRP A 29 13.02 5.05 0.86
N ARG A 30 13.55 4.61 -0.30
CA ARG A 30 14.82 5.13 -0.84
C ARG A 30 14.78 6.61 -1.21
N LEU A 31 13.59 7.16 -1.46
CA LEU A 31 13.38 8.59 -1.69
C LEU A 31 13.22 9.38 -0.37
N GLY A 32 13.34 8.72 0.78
CA GLY A 32 13.26 9.34 2.11
C GLY A 32 11.85 9.42 2.69
N HIS A 33 10.85 8.79 2.06
CA HIS A 33 9.48 8.81 2.57
C HIS A 33 9.26 7.76 3.67
N ARG A 34 8.47 8.12 4.69
CA ARG A 34 7.89 7.17 5.63
C ARG A 34 6.70 6.45 4.99
N VAL A 35 6.74 5.12 4.97
CA VAL A 35 5.73 4.29 4.30
C VAL A 35 4.93 3.51 5.34
N TYR A 36 3.60 3.55 5.22
CA TYR A 36 2.72 2.66 5.96
C TYR A 36 2.04 1.69 4.99
N LEU A 37 2.28 0.39 5.19
CA LEU A 37 1.66 -0.70 4.43
C LEU A 37 0.45 -1.20 5.21
N HIS A 38 -0.75 -0.80 4.80
CA HIS A 38 -1.98 -1.26 5.41
C HIS A 38 -2.41 -2.60 4.81
N CYS A 39 -2.25 -3.67 5.59
CA CYS A 39 -2.59 -5.03 5.17
C CYS A 39 -4.06 -5.35 5.49
N GLN A 40 -4.65 -6.24 4.70
CA GLN A 40 -6.02 -6.70 4.91
C GLN A 40 -6.17 -7.53 6.18
N ASP A 41 -5.20 -8.40 6.46
CA ASP A 41 -5.22 -9.33 7.58
C ASP A 41 -3.79 -9.75 7.97
N ALA A 42 -3.70 -10.51 9.06
CA ALA A 42 -2.43 -10.97 9.61
C ALA A 42 -1.67 -11.94 8.69
N GLU A 43 -2.37 -12.71 7.85
CA GLU A 43 -1.76 -13.64 6.90
C GLU A 43 -1.04 -12.86 5.80
N GLN A 44 -1.73 -11.91 5.16
CA GLN A 44 -1.15 -11.01 4.18
C GLN A 44 0.01 -10.20 4.76
N ARG A 45 -0.11 -9.73 6.01
CA ARG A 45 0.99 -9.00 6.67
C ARG A 45 2.23 -9.86 6.87
N SER A 46 2.06 -11.08 7.36
CA SER A 46 3.17 -12.03 7.56
C SER A 46 3.85 -12.38 6.23
N GLU A 47 3.07 -12.57 5.18
CA GLU A 47 3.59 -12.80 3.84
C GLU A 47 4.39 -11.60 3.33
N LEU A 48 3.86 -10.39 3.51
CA LEU A 48 4.50 -9.15 3.06
C LEU A 48 5.80 -8.84 3.83
N ASP A 49 5.83 -9.08 5.15
CA ASP A 49 7.03 -8.97 5.99
C ASP A 49 8.16 -9.88 5.47
N GLN A 50 7.87 -11.16 5.27
CA GLN A 50 8.84 -12.12 4.72
C GLN A 50 9.29 -11.73 3.30
N ARG A 51 8.38 -11.22 2.47
CA ARG A 51 8.69 -10.76 1.12
C ARG A 51 9.63 -9.56 1.16
N LEU A 52 9.36 -8.54 1.97
CA LEU A 52 10.21 -7.36 2.11
C LEU A 52 11.64 -7.71 2.55
N TRP A 53 11.80 -8.72 3.42
CA TRP A 53 13.13 -9.22 3.80
C TRP A 53 13.88 -9.93 2.66
N ARG A 54 13.16 -10.60 1.77
CA ARG A 54 13.75 -11.37 0.64
C ARG A 54 13.77 -10.59 -0.67
N PHE A 55 13.17 -9.39 -0.69
CA PHE A 55 12.88 -8.65 -1.91
C PHE A 55 14.18 -8.18 -2.56
N LYS A 56 14.53 -8.79 -3.71
CA LYS A 56 15.74 -8.55 -4.50
C LYS A 56 17.04 -8.51 -3.68
N GLY A 57 17.57 -9.68 -3.31
CA GLY A 57 18.99 -9.96 -3.06
C GLY A 57 19.73 -9.02 -2.09
N GLU A 58 20.07 -7.82 -2.57
CA GLU A 58 20.85 -6.78 -1.86
C GLU A 58 19.99 -5.60 -1.34
N ALA A 59 18.71 -5.51 -1.70
CA ALA A 59 17.82 -4.44 -1.28
C ALA A 59 17.19 -4.74 0.09
N PHE A 60 17.81 -4.25 1.15
CA PHE A 60 17.23 -4.28 2.50
C PHE A 60 16.27 -3.10 2.68
N VAL A 61 14.98 -3.39 2.88
CA VAL A 61 14.00 -2.39 3.31
C VAL A 61 13.81 -2.56 4.82
N PRO A 62 14.36 -1.68 5.69
CA PRO A 62 14.14 -1.74 7.12
C PRO A 62 12.67 -1.47 7.42
N HIS A 63 11.98 -2.49 7.92
CA HIS A 63 10.58 -2.42 8.28
C HIS A 63 10.33 -3.11 9.62
N ASP A 64 9.23 -2.75 10.25
CA ASP A 64 8.73 -3.41 11.46
C ASP A 64 7.20 -3.44 11.45
N LEU A 65 6.62 -4.20 12.38
CA LEU A 65 5.20 -4.14 12.65
C LEU A 65 4.87 -2.82 13.34
N ALA A 66 3.76 -2.19 12.93
CA ALA A 66 3.32 -0.91 13.47
C ALA A 66 3.11 -0.95 15.00
N GLU A 67 2.73 -2.10 15.56
CA GLU A 67 2.57 -2.29 17.01
C GLU A 67 3.88 -2.50 17.78
N VAL A 68 4.96 -2.87 17.10
CA VAL A 68 6.28 -3.11 17.72
C VAL A 68 7.12 -1.84 17.68
N HIS A 69 7.18 -1.18 16.52
CA HIS A 69 7.97 0.03 16.33
C HIS A 69 7.26 1.01 15.40
N ALA A 70 6.32 1.77 15.98
CA ALA A 70 5.47 2.73 15.27
C ALA A 70 6.26 3.87 14.55
N ASP A 71 7.52 4.09 14.93
CA ASP A 71 8.39 5.11 14.35
C ASP A 71 9.32 4.59 13.25
N ALA A 72 9.21 3.31 12.88
CA ALA A 72 9.97 2.76 11.76
C ALA A 72 9.73 3.55 10.46
N GLY A 73 10.76 3.64 9.61
CA GLY A 73 10.64 4.29 8.30
C GLY A 73 9.62 3.59 7.40
N VAL A 74 9.48 2.27 7.55
CA VAL A 74 8.43 1.46 6.92
C VAL A 74 7.73 0.67 8.01
N ALA A 75 6.40 0.79 8.10
CA ALA A 75 5.60 0.05 9.08
C ALA A 75 4.51 -0.77 8.38
N LEU A 76 4.31 -2.01 8.84
CA LEU A 76 3.22 -2.88 8.39
C LEU A 76 2.13 -2.91 9.45
N GLY A 77 0.90 -2.57 9.08
CA GLY A 77 -0.18 -2.41 10.05
C GLY A 77 -1.52 -2.99 9.63
N LEU A 78 -2.27 -3.42 10.64
CA LEU A 78 -3.64 -3.94 10.56
C LEU A 78 -4.63 -3.05 11.34
N ALA A 79 -4.12 -2.14 12.16
CA ALA A 79 -4.90 -1.37 13.11
C ALA A 79 -5.62 -0.20 12.44
N ASP A 80 -6.58 0.37 13.18
CA ASP A 80 -7.36 1.57 12.82
C ASP A 80 -6.56 2.88 12.98
N SER A 81 -5.24 2.81 13.12
CA SER A 81 -4.35 3.97 13.20
C SER A 81 -3.01 3.65 12.54
N ALA A 82 -2.45 4.66 11.86
CA ALA A 82 -1.12 4.61 11.28
C ALA A 82 -0.08 5.46 12.04
N GLY A 83 -0.38 5.84 13.29
CA GLY A 83 0.51 6.62 14.14
C GLY A 83 0.93 7.94 13.48
N GLU A 84 2.24 8.21 13.47
CA GLU A 84 2.85 9.42 12.89
C GLU A 84 3.24 9.30 11.42
N HIS A 85 2.86 8.23 10.72
CA HIS A 85 3.09 8.14 9.28
C HIS A 85 2.18 9.11 8.52
N ARG A 86 2.77 10.03 7.75
CA ARG A 86 2.03 11.02 6.95
C ARG A 86 2.40 11.01 5.46
N ASP A 87 3.50 10.40 5.04
CA ASP A 87 3.97 10.57 3.67
C ASP A 87 3.23 9.68 2.66
N LEU A 88 3.39 8.35 2.77
CA LEU A 88 2.80 7.37 1.85
C LEU A 88 2.04 6.27 2.57
N LEU A 89 0.76 6.14 2.24
CA LEU A 89 -0.04 4.94 2.50
C LEU A 89 -0.03 4.04 1.27
N ILE A 90 0.37 2.78 1.44
CA ILE A 90 0.10 1.73 0.46
C ILE A 90 -1.04 0.88 1.02
N ASN A 91 -2.22 0.99 0.41
CA ASN A 91 -3.42 0.31 0.88
C ASN A 91 -3.59 -1.05 0.17
N LEU A 92 -3.49 -2.14 0.92
CA LEU A 92 -3.77 -3.50 0.44
C LEU A 92 -5.11 -4.03 0.94
N GLY A 93 -5.75 -3.34 1.89
CA GLY A 93 -7.05 -3.67 2.45
C GLY A 93 -8.22 -3.54 1.47
N ALA A 94 -9.37 -4.07 1.89
CA ALA A 94 -10.61 -4.02 1.10
C ALA A 94 -11.26 -2.62 1.14
N SER A 95 -11.17 -1.91 2.26
CA SER A 95 -11.78 -0.59 2.47
C SER A 95 -10.73 0.53 2.51
N VAL A 96 -11.21 1.78 2.50
CA VAL A 96 -10.36 2.94 2.80
C VAL A 96 -10.25 3.05 4.32
N PRO A 97 -9.03 3.05 4.91
CA PRO A 97 -8.89 3.18 6.36
C PRO A 97 -9.33 4.57 6.83
N GLY A 98 -9.93 4.66 8.02
CA GLY A 98 -10.45 5.92 8.56
C GLY A 98 -9.39 7.02 8.74
N PHE A 99 -8.13 6.62 8.89
CA PHE A 99 -6.98 7.50 9.01
C PHE A 99 -6.41 7.99 7.67
N VAL A 100 -6.98 7.61 6.51
CA VAL A 100 -6.39 7.91 5.19
C VAL A 100 -6.10 9.40 4.96
N GLY A 101 -6.91 10.29 5.55
CA GLY A 101 -6.80 11.74 5.39
C GLY A 101 -5.51 12.34 5.96
N GLN A 102 -4.76 11.59 6.78
CA GLN A 102 -3.48 12.04 7.31
C GLN A 102 -2.32 11.93 6.30
N PHE A 103 -2.53 11.21 5.20
CA PHE A 103 -1.47 10.91 4.25
C PHE A 103 -1.39 11.92 3.11
N GLU A 104 -0.20 12.34 2.72
CA GLU A 104 0.04 13.17 1.54
C GLU A 104 -0.24 12.40 0.25
N ARG A 105 0.11 11.10 0.23
CA ARG A 105 -0.10 10.21 -0.90
C ARG A 105 -0.68 8.87 -0.48
N VAL A 106 -1.56 8.35 -1.31
CA VAL A 106 -2.13 7.01 -1.18
C VAL A 106 -1.88 6.24 -2.47
N ALA A 107 -1.41 5.02 -2.33
CA ALA A 107 -1.25 4.07 -3.43
C ALA A 107 -2.24 2.93 -3.26
N GLU A 108 -3.10 2.77 -4.26
CA GLU A 108 -4.07 1.69 -4.37
C GLU A 108 -3.55 0.71 -5.44
N ILE A 109 -3.24 -0.53 -5.04
CA ILE A 109 -2.70 -1.55 -5.97
C ILE A 109 -3.83 -2.50 -6.37
N VAL A 110 -4.16 -2.49 -7.65
CA VAL A 110 -5.30 -3.21 -8.23
C VAL A 110 -4.80 -4.26 -9.22
N VAL A 111 -5.26 -5.49 -9.03
CA VAL A 111 -5.08 -6.62 -9.95
C VAL A 111 -6.45 -7.03 -10.53
N GLU A 112 -6.46 -7.91 -11.53
CA GLU A 112 -7.66 -8.39 -12.22
C GLU A 112 -8.47 -9.41 -11.42
N GLU A 113 -8.00 -9.81 -10.23
CA GLU A 113 -8.73 -10.64 -9.29
C GLU A 113 -10.10 -9.98 -8.97
N PRO A 114 -11.24 -10.69 -9.16
CA PRO A 114 -12.58 -10.12 -9.03
C PRO A 114 -12.85 -9.39 -7.71
N GLY A 115 -12.43 -9.94 -6.58
CA GLY A 115 -12.60 -9.34 -5.25
C GLY A 115 -11.85 -8.01 -5.13
N ILE A 116 -10.58 -7.98 -5.51
CA ILE A 116 -9.76 -6.76 -5.50
C ILE A 116 -10.34 -5.70 -6.43
N ARG A 117 -10.82 -6.07 -7.62
CA ARG A 117 -11.46 -5.12 -8.55
C ARG A 117 -12.73 -4.52 -7.98
N GLN A 118 -13.56 -5.32 -7.32
CA GLN A 118 -14.81 -4.85 -6.73
C GLN A 118 -14.50 -3.85 -5.61
N SER A 119 -13.64 -4.23 -4.66
CA SER A 119 -13.23 -3.34 -3.56
C SER A 119 -12.54 -2.06 -4.06
N ALA A 120 -11.70 -2.15 -5.10
CA ALA A 120 -11.05 -0.97 -5.68
C ALA A 120 -12.06 0.03 -6.26
N ARG A 121 -13.16 -0.44 -6.88
CA ARG A 121 -14.23 0.44 -7.37
C ARG A 121 -14.94 1.19 -6.25
N GLU A 122 -15.15 0.51 -5.12
CA GLU A 122 -15.76 1.11 -3.93
C GLU A 122 -14.84 2.17 -3.33
N ARG A 123 -13.55 1.88 -3.17
CA ARG A 123 -12.55 2.85 -2.69
C ARG A 123 -12.39 4.03 -3.64
N PHE A 124 -12.36 3.79 -4.96
CA PHE A 124 -12.34 4.87 -5.95
C PHE A 124 -13.53 5.81 -5.81
N ARG A 125 -14.74 5.24 -5.64
CA ARG A 125 -15.95 6.03 -5.42
C ARG A 125 -15.84 6.88 -4.16
N PHE A 126 -15.41 6.27 -3.05
CA PHE A 126 -15.18 6.98 -1.79
C PHE A 126 -14.25 8.17 -1.98
N TYR A 127 -13.04 7.96 -2.53
CA TYR A 127 -12.07 9.04 -2.71
C TYR A 127 -12.59 10.16 -3.61
N ARG A 128 -13.32 9.81 -4.68
CA ARG A 128 -13.94 10.79 -5.58
C ARG A 128 -14.99 11.63 -4.86
N GLU A 129 -15.86 11.00 -4.07
CA GLU A 129 -16.90 11.68 -3.29
C GLU A 129 -16.32 12.59 -2.20
N GLN A 130 -15.19 12.22 -1.63
CA GLN A 130 -14.44 13.02 -0.66
C GLN A 130 -13.53 14.08 -1.30
N GLY A 131 -13.50 14.20 -2.64
CA GLY A 131 -12.76 15.26 -3.35
C GLY A 131 -11.24 15.05 -3.47
N TYR A 132 -10.74 13.82 -3.31
CA TYR A 132 -9.31 13.53 -3.48
C TYR A 132 -8.87 13.68 -4.95
N ALA A 133 -7.60 14.03 -5.16
CA ALA A 133 -7.00 14.07 -6.48
C ALA A 133 -6.62 12.65 -6.94
N LEU A 134 -7.39 12.10 -7.89
CA LEU A 134 -7.24 10.73 -8.38
C LEU A 134 -6.37 10.66 -9.64
N GLN A 135 -5.48 9.68 -9.70
CA GLN A 135 -4.70 9.36 -10.90
C GLN A 135 -4.59 7.85 -11.11
N ASP A 136 -4.85 7.41 -12.35
CA ASP A 136 -4.66 6.02 -12.75
C ASP A 136 -3.30 5.81 -13.43
N HIS A 137 -2.62 4.72 -13.06
CA HIS A 137 -1.37 4.25 -13.65
C HIS A 137 -1.56 2.82 -14.14
N ARG A 138 -1.77 2.65 -15.44
CA ARG A 138 -1.91 1.31 -16.06
C ARG A 138 -0.53 0.79 -16.44
N LEU A 139 -0.10 -0.29 -15.78
CA LEU A 139 1.17 -0.93 -16.07
C LEU A 139 1.02 -1.79 -17.33
N GLN A 140 1.95 -1.66 -18.27
CA GLN A 140 1.90 -2.42 -19.52
C GLN A 140 2.54 -3.81 -19.39
N ARG A 141 3.51 -3.96 -18.46
CA ARG A 141 4.23 -5.21 -18.13
C ARG A 141 4.71 -5.15 -16.67
N LEU A 142 4.89 -6.30 -16.02
CA LEU A 142 5.29 -6.47 -14.60
C LEU A 142 6.78 -6.73 -14.40
#